data_AF-A0A937KX40-F1
#
_entry.id   AF-A0A937KX40-F1
#
_cell.length_a   1.000
_cell.length_b   1.000
_cell.length_c   1.000
_cell.angle_alpha   90.00
_cell.angle_beta   90.00
_cell.angle_gamma   90.00
#
_symmetry.space_group_name_H-M   'P 1'
#
loop_
_entity.id
_entity.type
_entity.pdbx_description
1 polymer ?
#
loop_
_entity_poly.entity_id
_entity_poly.type
_entity_poly.pdbx_seq_one_letter_code
_entity_poly.pdbx_strand_id
1 'polypeptide(L)'
;MVNMDEFKDRLLELIKSKNISASELSKKINVQRSNISHILSGRNKPSLDFVLKLCDYYNDIDLDWLLKGISSSNPIIHKKNRNKTASINKIVLFFDDGTFETFSSK
;
A
#
# COMPACT_ATOMS: atom_id res chain seq x y z
N MET A 1 8.53 1.24 13.24
CA MET A 1 9.72 0.95 12.42
C MET A 1 9.28 0.23 11.16
N VAL A 2 9.90 0.51 10.01
CA VAL A 2 9.60 -0.20 8.75
C VAL A 2 10.17 -1.63 8.82
N ASN A 3 9.34 -2.62 8.50
CA ASN A 3 9.80 -4.01 8.37
C ASN A 3 10.48 -4.19 7.01
N MET A 4 11.77 -4.51 7.02
CA MET A 4 12.57 -4.61 5.81
C MET A 4 12.30 -5.88 5.00
N ASP A 5 11.93 -6.97 5.64
CA ASP A 5 11.57 -8.20 4.93
C ASP A 5 10.27 -8.00 4.15
N GLU A 6 9.26 -7.42 4.79
CA GLU A 6 8.00 -7.07 4.12
C GLU A 6 8.20 -6.04 3.00
N PHE A 7 9.09 -5.06 3.17
CA PHE A 7 9.42 -4.10 2.10
C PHE A 7 10.01 -4.81 0.89
N LYS A 8 10.98 -5.72 1.11
CA LYS A 8 11.60 -6.52 0.05
C LYS A 8 10.56 -7.35 -0.68
N ASP A 9 9.64 -7.98 0.05
CA ASP A 9 8.59 -8.82 -0.56
C ASP A 9 7.66 -8.00 -1.46
N ARG A 10 7.26 -6.80 -1.03
CA ARG A 10 6.46 -5.86 -1.85
C ARG A 10 7.22 -5.32 -3.06
N LEU A 11 8.52 -5.06 -2.91
CA LEU A 11 9.36 -4.68 -4.05
C LEU A 11 9.45 -5.82 -5.07
N LEU A 12 9.53 -7.08 -4.63
CA LEU A 12 9.49 -8.24 -5.51
C LEU A 12 8.11 -8.41 -6.17
N GLU A 13 7.03 -8.19 -5.41
CA GLU A 13 5.66 -8.21 -5.92
C GLU A 13 5.46 -7.17 -7.03
N LEU A 14 5.94 -5.94 -6.82
CA LEU A 14 5.95 -4.88 -7.84
C LEU A 14 6.69 -5.32 -9.10
N ILE A 15 7.91 -5.84 -8.96
CA ILE A 15 8.73 -6.27 -10.11
C ILE A 15 7.99 -7.36 -10.91
N LYS A 16 7.35 -8.32 -10.21
CA LYS A 16 6.56 -9.39 -10.82
C LYS A 16 5.29 -8.85 -11.48
N SER A 17 4.54 -7.96 -10.81
CA SER A 17 3.27 -7.44 -11.32
C SER A 17 3.45 -6.58 -12.57
N LYS A 18 4.59 -5.88 -12.68
CA LYS A 18 4.97 -5.12 -13.88
C LYS A 18 5.64 -6.00 -14.95
N ASN A 19 5.89 -7.27 -14.67
CA ASN A 19 6.58 -8.23 -15.55
C ASN A 19 7.92 -7.69 -16.10
N ILE A 20 8.74 -7.15 -15.20
CA ILE A 20 10.06 -6.60 -15.53
C ILE A 20 11.14 -7.25 -14.69
N SER A 21 12.39 -7.11 -15.11
CA SER A 21 13.56 -7.45 -14.31
C SER A 21 13.96 -6.32 -13.34
N ALA A 22 14.68 -6.65 -12.27
CA ALA A 22 15.31 -5.65 -11.39
C ALA A 22 16.24 -4.70 -12.17
N SER A 23 16.85 -5.21 -13.23
CA SER A 23 17.61 -4.43 -14.20
C SER A 23 16.79 -3.33 -14.87
N GLU A 24 15.62 -3.68 -15.41
CA GLU A 24 14.75 -2.73 -16.10
C GLU A 24 14.14 -1.74 -15.12
N LEU A 25 13.76 -2.18 -13.93
CA LEU A 25 13.33 -1.30 -12.86
C LEU A 25 14.39 -0.23 -12.58
N SER A 26 15.68 -0.61 -12.45
CA SER A 26 16.77 0.33 -12.18
C SER A 26 16.87 1.45 -13.23
N LYS A 27 16.66 1.10 -14.51
CA LYS A 27 16.68 2.06 -15.62
C LYS A 27 15.45 2.97 -15.57
N LYS A 28 14.27 2.41 -15.30
CA LYS A 28 13.00 3.14 -15.24
C LYS A 28 12.99 4.22 -14.17
N ILE A 29 13.47 3.90 -12.97
CA ILE A 29 13.49 4.84 -11.84
C ILE A 29 14.84 5.57 -11.68
N ASN A 30 15.74 5.43 -12.66
CA ASN A 30 17.06 6.07 -12.70
C ASN A 30 17.90 5.87 -11.41
N VAL A 31 18.11 4.60 -11.06
CA VAL A 31 18.99 4.18 -9.95
C VAL A 31 19.96 3.10 -10.42
N GLN A 32 21.04 2.89 -9.68
CA GLN A 32 21.99 1.82 -9.99
C GLN A 32 21.36 0.44 -9.75
N ARG A 33 21.63 -0.53 -10.63
CA ARG A 33 21.20 -1.94 -10.46
C ARG A 33 21.62 -2.52 -9.10
N SER A 34 22.84 -2.23 -8.67
CA SER A 34 23.39 -2.66 -7.39
C SER A 34 22.53 -2.21 -6.21
N ASN A 35 21.88 -1.04 -6.30
CA ASN A 35 21.01 -0.53 -5.26
C ASN A 35 19.81 -1.47 -5.06
N ILE A 36 19.12 -1.84 -6.14
CA ILE A 36 18.01 -2.81 -6.10
C ILE A 36 18.49 -4.17 -5.61
N SER A 37 19.61 -4.69 -6.15
CA SER A 37 20.14 -5.98 -5.72
C SER A 37 20.47 -6.04 -4.22
N HIS A 38 21.07 -4.97 -3.65
CA HIS A 38 21.41 -4.93 -2.23
C HIS A 38 20.20 -4.76 -1.32
N ILE A 39 19.15 -4.07 -1.78
CA ILE A 39 17.87 -4.00 -1.07
C ILE A 39 17.21 -5.38 -1.06
N LEU A 40 17.16 -6.05 -2.22
CA LEU A 40 16.56 -7.37 -2.36
C LEU A 40 17.32 -8.46 -1.59
N SER A 41 18.63 -8.30 -1.38
CA SER A 41 19.41 -9.23 -0.54
C SER A 41 19.33 -8.92 0.96
N GLY A 42 18.68 -7.82 1.35
CA GLY A 42 18.62 -7.37 2.75
C GLY A 42 19.92 -6.75 3.28
N ARG A 43 20.95 -6.59 2.43
CA ARG A 43 22.20 -5.93 2.82
C ARG A 43 21.99 -4.45 3.11
N ASN A 44 21.11 -3.81 2.34
CA ASN A 44 20.86 -2.37 2.42
C ASN A 44 19.38 -2.06 2.68
N LYS A 45 19.15 -1.00 3.45
CA LYS A 45 17.83 -0.34 3.51
C LYS A 45 17.69 0.58 2.29
N PRO A 46 16.47 0.71 1.71
CA PRO A 46 16.22 1.69 0.66
C PRO A 46 16.41 3.10 1.22
N SER A 47 17.00 3.99 0.42
CA SER A 47 17.03 5.41 0.73
C SER A 47 15.65 6.04 0.50
N LEU A 48 15.40 7.20 1.12
CA LEU A 48 14.20 7.98 0.84
C LEU A 48 14.11 8.34 -0.66
N ASP A 49 15.23 8.76 -1.27
CA ASP A 49 15.30 9.06 -2.71
C ASP A 49 14.87 7.88 -3.59
N PHE A 50 15.31 6.65 -3.24
CA PHE A 50 14.89 5.44 -3.95
C PHE A 50 13.37 5.25 -3.88
N VAL A 51 12.81 5.39 -2.67
CA VAL A 51 11.38 5.21 -2.42
C VAL A 51 10.55 6.26 -3.17
N LEU A 52 10.96 7.52 -3.11
CA LEU A 52 10.29 8.62 -3.81
C LEU A 52 10.32 8.40 -5.32
N LYS A 53 11.49 8.08 -5.91
CA LYS A 53 11.59 7.77 -7.35
C LYS A 53 10.71 6.61 -7.78
N LEU A 54 10.51 5.62 -6.90
CA LEU A 54 9.63 4.49 -7.18
C LEU A 54 8.16 4.92 -7.23
N CYS A 55 7.71 5.69 -6.24
CA CYS A 55 6.34 6.22 -6.19
C CYS A 55 6.07 7.25 -7.29
N ASP A 56 7.03 8.13 -7.60
CA ASP A 56 6.91 9.13 -8.66
C ASP A 56 6.80 8.48 -10.05
N TYR A 57 7.47 7.35 -10.26
CA TYR A 57 7.39 6.62 -11.53
C TYR A 57 6.12 5.77 -11.63
N TYR A 58 5.67 5.17 -10.53
CA TYR A 58 4.48 4.32 -10.47
C TYR A 58 3.37 5.00 -9.65
N ASN A 59 2.53 5.77 -10.32
CA ASN A 59 1.39 6.48 -9.70
C ASN A 59 0.37 5.54 -9.03
N ASP A 60 0.40 4.25 -9.32
CA ASP A 60 -0.43 3.23 -8.71
C ASP A 60 0.16 2.61 -7.42
N ILE A 61 1.32 3.11 -6.98
CA ILE A 61 2.04 2.60 -5.81
C ILE A 61 2.08 3.66 -4.72
N ASP A 62 1.30 3.39 -3.67
CA ASP A 62 1.22 4.22 -2.48
C ASP A 62 2.43 3.98 -1.54
N LEU A 63 2.92 5.05 -0.93
CA LEU A 63 4.03 5.01 0.02
C LEU A 63 3.71 4.16 1.27
N ASP A 64 2.51 4.27 1.82
CA ASP A 64 2.05 3.46 2.95
C ASP A 64 1.88 2.00 2.54
N TRP A 65 1.46 1.72 1.29
CA TRP A 65 1.46 0.34 0.79
C TRP A 65 2.88 -0.20 0.72
N LEU A 66 3.84 0.56 0.21
CA LEU A 66 5.22 0.12 0.05
C LEU A 66 5.97 -0.03 1.39
N LEU A 67 5.67 0.82 2.39
CA LEU A 67 6.36 0.83 3.68
C LEU A 67 5.65 -0.01 4.74
N LYS A 68 4.32 0.00 4.79
CA LYS A 68 3.50 -0.64 5.86
C LYS A 68 2.50 -1.70 5.37
N GLY A 69 2.23 -1.78 4.08
CA GLY A 69 1.36 -2.81 3.48
C GLY A 69 -0.10 -2.37 3.52
N ILE A 70 -0.32 -1.08 3.73
CA ILE A 70 -1.64 -0.47 3.87
C ILE A 70 -1.94 0.25 2.56
N SER A 71 -2.84 -0.30 1.75
CA SER A 71 -3.28 0.37 0.53
C SER A 71 -4.33 1.43 0.87
N SER A 72 -4.15 2.65 0.33
CA SER A 72 -5.10 3.77 0.42
C SER A 72 -6.43 3.53 -0.31
N SER A 73 -6.54 2.42 -1.07
CA SER A 73 -7.83 1.95 -1.61
C SER A 73 -8.77 1.38 -0.54
N ASN A 74 -8.27 1.10 0.67
CA ASN A 74 -9.12 1.18 1.83
C ASN A 74 -9.18 2.66 2.21
N PRO A 75 -10.34 3.34 2.12
CA PRO A 75 -10.46 4.66 2.72
C PRO A 75 -9.97 4.54 4.15
N ILE A 76 -9.27 5.55 4.63
CA ILE A 76 -8.66 5.62 5.97
C ILE A 76 -9.78 5.46 7.02
N ILE A 77 -10.23 4.24 7.23
CA ILE A 77 -10.93 3.80 8.42
C ILE A 77 -9.76 3.61 9.36
N HIS A 78 -9.57 4.57 10.26
CA HIS A 78 -8.72 4.40 11.44
C HIS A 78 -9.01 3.01 12.04
N LYS A 79 -8.16 2.02 11.73
CA LYS A 79 -8.21 0.67 12.32
C LYS A 79 -7.75 0.82 13.77
N LYS A 80 -8.66 1.33 14.60
CA LYS A 80 -8.61 1.12 16.04
C LYS A 80 -8.69 -0.39 16.22
N ASN A 81 -7.67 -1.03 16.79
CA ASN A 81 -7.69 -2.44 17.19
C ASN A 81 -9.06 -2.77 17.83
N ARG A 82 -9.91 -3.49 17.11
CA ARG A 82 -11.15 -4.06 17.65
C ARG A 82 -11.15 -5.55 17.36
N ASN A 83 -10.58 -6.32 18.28
CA ASN A 83 -11.09 -7.66 18.57
C ASN A 83 -12.44 -7.53 19.29
N LYS A 84 -13.43 -6.93 18.60
CA LYS A 84 -14.82 -6.84 19.03
C LYS A 84 -15.65 -6.92 17.75
N THR A 85 -16.35 -8.05 17.58
CA THR A 85 -17.38 -8.24 16.55
C THR A 85 -18.47 -7.20 16.80
N ALA A 86 -18.37 -6.06 16.13
CA ALA A 86 -19.37 -5.01 16.26
C ALA A 86 -20.62 -5.47 15.52
N SER A 87 -21.73 -5.64 16.25
CA SER A 87 -23.05 -5.83 15.66
C SER A 87 -23.59 -4.48 15.18
N ILE A 88 -24.18 -4.47 14.01
CA ILE A 88 -24.83 -3.27 13.46
C ILE A 88 -26.11 -3.05 14.25
N ASN A 89 -26.25 -1.88 14.88
CA ASN A 89 -27.48 -1.51 15.59
C ASN A 89 -28.50 -0.87 14.65
N LYS A 90 -28.05 0.05 13.78
CA LYS A 90 -28.93 0.82 12.89
C LYS A 90 -28.20 1.25 11.61
N ILE A 91 -28.93 1.23 10.49
CA ILE A 91 -28.55 1.77 9.18
C ILE A 91 -29.59 2.84 8.81
N VAL A 92 -29.13 3.95 8.22
CA VAL A 92 -29.99 5.00 7.65
C VAL A 92 -29.57 5.22 6.19
N LEU A 93 -30.50 5.05 5.26
CA LEU A 93 -30.32 5.32 3.82
C LEU A 93 -30.98 6.66 3.49
N PHE A 94 -30.25 7.59 2.90
CA PHE A 94 -30.78 8.87 2.43
C PHE A 94 -30.94 8.82 0.91
N PHE A 95 -32.06 9.32 0.42
CA PHE A 95 -32.35 9.42 -1.02
C PHE A 95 -32.20 10.87 -1.50
N ASP A 96 -31.98 11.04 -2.80
CA ASP A 96 -31.75 12.35 -3.42
C ASP A 96 -32.98 13.27 -3.36
N ASP A 97 -34.16 12.71 -3.12
CA ASP A 97 -35.41 13.46 -2.89
C ASP A 97 -35.55 13.97 -1.44
N GLY A 98 -34.55 13.73 -0.60
CA GLY A 98 -34.52 14.14 0.81
C GLY A 98 -35.24 13.18 1.75
N THR A 99 -35.78 12.07 1.26
CA THR A 99 -36.36 11.03 2.11
C THR A 99 -35.28 10.12 2.71
N PHE A 100 -35.64 9.35 3.74
CA PHE A 100 -34.73 8.36 4.31
C PHE A 100 -35.45 7.09 4.78
N GLU A 101 -34.73 5.98 4.75
CA GLU A 101 -35.15 4.69 5.31
C GLU A 101 -34.22 4.29 6.46
N THR A 102 -34.78 3.66 7.50
CA THR A 102 -34.00 3.17 8.64
C THR A 102 -34.19 1.68 8.88
N PHE A 103 -33.08 0.97 9.06
CA PHE A 103 -33.05 -0.45 9.41
C PHE A 103 -32.38 -0.61 10.76
N SER A 104 -33.09 -1.15 11.73
CA SER A 104 -32.50 -1.49 13.03
C SER A 104 -32.34 -3.00 13.13
N SER A 105 -31.21 -3.46 13.67
CA SER A 105 -31.12 -4.87 14.09
C SER A 105 -32.16 -5.08 15.20
N LYS A 106 -32.96 -6.13 15.06
CA LYS A 106 -33.94 -6.55 16.07
C LYS A 106 -33.23 -7.09 17.31
#